data_AF-A0A7X4B5P4-F1
#
_entry.id   AF-A0A7X4B5P4-F1
#
_cell.length_a   1.000
_cell.length_b   1.000
_cell.length_c   1.000
_cell.angle_alpha   90.00
_cell.angle_beta   90.00
_cell.angle_gamma   90.00
#
_symmetry.space_group_name_H-M   'P 1'
#
loop_
_entity.id
_entity.type
_entity.pdbx_description
1 polymer ?
#
loop_
_entity_poly.entity_id
_entity_poly.type
_entity_poly.pdbx_seq_one_letter_code
_entity_poly.pdbx_strand_id
1 'polypeptide(L)'
;MDRRKVFMISSILVVFGVVSFFLLNARPGLVQRVLPFTQEKDTALLDLHPLASDAAIKATHTQTVDTWEEWIEARTEAWLGVQVLHGFLKTEAEIAAKRAKIRKRAVENAERFKPYLDKPPTVGGKLPYHLLPGVESPIFLPPKKYEGPQTVEGLTEAFDAKYVELYPDASAYDEYYPRSEWIQMLLDKGMLFENRDDYNVMLNIRGWIINAESRPDWWAEGEAGVTPSDNFETYKNAYIDRQMWQQEVYKRVTTEDPTAVGVRFFDDRPDKYLITRPDTLYVNRDGAGTRYWGTGPKANLNLEQRRLLVEEGIHPEGLNVIYVDNDYNILSEKPPPFDREAHIDSFMTEKQREEAEKELETFGKIIELNEQDSSLMNQEDEHNRIDENAAAAREAAMAAREAAKTEYEKFENRMRQLEELSTMSDAEIEKKLERQFRKQFLPELPVEQLEQITPQRLERALGTLFQYGYEDGMRRIREDNATLADLLERHFGKRTQSPASVPKNPPRPVPPKPVETTDTSPDTE
;
A
#
# COMPACT_ATOMS: atom_id res chain seq x y z
N MET A 1 -26.01 -27.59 1.61
CA MET A 1 -24.85 -27.07 0.84
C MET A 1 -23.70 -26.93 1.82
N ASP A 2 -22.53 -27.50 1.52
CA ASP A 2 -21.37 -27.47 2.44
C ASP A 2 -20.91 -26.03 2.67
N ARG A 3 -20.66 -25.65 3.94
CA ARG A 3 -20.27 -24.28 4.34
C ARG A 3 -19.00 -23.81 3.64
N ARG A 4 -18.12 -24.73 3.22
CA ARG A 4 -16.92 -24.43 2.42
C ARG A 4 -17.23 -24.08 0.96
N LYS A 5 -18.31 -24.63 0.38
CA LYS A 5 -18.73 -24.40 -1.02
C LYS A 5 -19.38 -23.03 -1.22
N VAL A 6 -20.14 -22.55 -0.24
CA VAL A 6 -20.72 -21.19 -0.24
C VAL A 6 -19.61 -20.13 -0.10
N PHE A 7 -18.57 -20.41 0.70
CA PHE A 7 -17.44 -19.52 0.94
C PHE A 7 -16.61 -19.19 -0.32
N MET A 8 -16.39 -20.18 -1.20
CA MET A 8 -15.58 -19.98 -2.42
C MET A 8 -16.33 -19.21 -3.50
N ILE A 9 -17.62 -19.49 -3.69
CA ILE A 9 -18.47 -18.88 -4.72
C ILE A 9 -18.81 -17.41 -4.37
N SER A 10 -19.15 -17.13 -3.11
CA SER A 10 -19.47 -15.76 -2.68
C SER A 10 -18.25 -14.83 -2.64
N SER A 11 -17.05 -15.34 -2.35
CA SER A 11 -15.83 -14.52 -2.31
C SER A 11 -15.35 -14.14 -3.71
N ILE A 12 -15.64 -14.97 -4.73
CA ILE A 12 -15.33 -14.67 -6.13
C ILE A 12 -16.35 -13.66 -6.70
N LEU A 13 -17.65 -13.86 -6.45
CA LEU A 13 -18.70 -12.95 -6.93
C LEU A 13 -18.60 -11.53 -6.33
N VAL A 14 -18.21 -11.39 -5.05
CA VAL A 14 -18.01 -10.08 -4.41
C VAL A 14 -16.78 -9.36 -4.97
N VAL A 15 -15.68 -10.07 -5.27
CA VAL A 15 -14.49 -9.44 -5.86
C VAL A 15 -14.77 -8.97 -7.30
N PHE A 16 -15.52 -9.73 -8.10
CA PHE A 16 -15.83 -9.35 -9.48
C PHE A 16 -16.95 -8.30 -9.61
N GLY A 17 -17.96 -8.31 -8.72
CA GLY A 17 -19.01 -7.28 -8.69
C GLY A 17 -18.49 -5.91 -8.25
N VAL A 18 -17.59 -5.87 -7.26
CA VAL A 18 -16.99 -4.63 -6.76
C VAL A 18 -16.04 -4.02 -7.80
N VAL A 19 -15.21 -4.82 -8.47
CA VAL A 19 -14.26 -4.30 -9.49
C VAL A 19 -14.99 -3.72 -10.71
N SER A 20 -16.06 -4.36 -11.19
CA SER A 20 -16.84 -3.87 -12.35
C SER A 20 -17.64 -2.60 -12.02
N PHE A 21 -18.18 -2.48 -10.80
CA PHE A 21 -18.92 -1.29 -10.36
C PHE A 21 -18.00 -0.05 -10.19
N PHE A 22 -16.77 -0.24 -9.68
CA PHE A 22 -15.80 0.85 -9.56
C PHE A 22 -15.24 1.33 -10.91
N LEU A 23 -15.15 0.46 -11.92
CA LEU A 23 -14.67 0.82 -13.25
C LEU A 23 -15.72 1.55 -14.11
N LEU A 24 -17.02 1.36 -13.85
CA LEU A 24 -18.11 1.93 -14.66
C LEU A 24 -18.78 3.17 -14.07
N ASN A 25 -18.71 3.41 -12.75
CA ASN A 25 -19.48 4.48 -12.08
C ASN A 25 -18.67 5.47 -11.23
N ALA A 26 -17.33 5.48 -11.32
CA ALA A 26 -16.53 6.42 -10.54
C ALA A 26 -16.70 7.88 -11.01
N ARG A 27 -17.47 8.67 -10.24
CA ARG A 27 -17.26 10.13 -10.20
C ARG A 27 -15.86 10.41 -9.61
N PRO A 28 -15.08 11.38 -10.12
CA PRO A 28 -13.67 11.53 -9.78
C PRO A 28 -13.34 11.84 -8.30
N GLY A 29 -14.32 12.12 -7.44
CA GLY A 29 -14.08 12.64 -6.08
C GLY A 29 -14.32 11.68 -4.91
N LEU A 30 -14.91 10.49 -5.10
CA LEU A 30 -15.36 9.64 -3.97
C LEU A 30 -14.51 8.40 -3.68
N VAL A 31 -13.55 8.08 -4.55
CA VAL A 31 -12.60 6.94 -4.36
C VAL A 31 -11.38 7.35 -3.51
N GLN A 32 -11.24 8.63 -3.15
CA GLN A 32 -10.02 9.17 -2.53
C GLN A 32 -9.89 9.00 -0.99
N ARG A 33 -10.88 8.44 -0.28
CA ARG A 33 -11.00 8.66 1.19
C ARG A 33 -10.69 7.50 2.13
N VAL A 34 -10.11 6.38 1.68
CA VAL A 34 -9.76 5.29 2.61
C VAL A 34 -8.41 4.64 2.27
N LEU A 35 -7.29 5.36 2.43
CA LEU A 35 -5.98 4.71 2.55
C LEU A 35 -5.05 5.55 3.45
N PRO A 36 -4.48 4.97 4.53
CA PRO A 36 -3.30 5.56 5.17
C PRO A 36 -2.17 5.52 4.15
N PHE A 37 -1.46 6.64 3.91
CA PHE A 37 -0.25 6.78 3.07
C PHE A 37 0.33 5.43 2.58
N THR A 38 -0.19 4.91 1.46
CA THR A 38 0.31 3.66 0.90
C THR A 38 1.46 3.98 -0.04
N GLN A 39 2.53 3.20 0.05
CA GLN A 39 3.68 3.26 -0.84
C GLN A 39 3.29 3.31 -2.33
N GLU A 40 2.15 2.73 -2.71
CA GLU A 40 1.62 2.75 -4.08
C GLU A 40 1.33 4.17 -4.61
N LYS A 41 0.81 5.09 -3.76
CA LYS A 41 0.53 6.47 -4.18
C LYS A 41 1.82 7.25 -4.41
N ASP A 42 2.80 7.06 -3.52
CA ASP A 42 4.10 7.73 -3.63
C ASP A 42 4.88 7.19 -4.82
N THR A 43 4.82 5.88 -5.13
CA THR A 43 5.40 5.30 -6.34
C THR A 43 4.74 5.88 -7.60
N ALA A 44 3.41 5.95 -7.67
CA ALA A 44 2.71 6.53 -8.81
C ALA A 44 3.02 8.02 -9.02
N LEU A 45 3.25 8.77 -7.95
CA LEU A 45 3.67 10.17 -8.03
C LEU A 45 5.16 10.30 -8.40
N LEU A 46 6.02 9.39 -7.93
CA LEU A 46 7.43 9.32 -8.32
C LEU A 46 7.57 9.06 -9.82
N ASP A 47 6.78 8.11 -10.35
CA ASP A 47 6.76 7.74 -11.78
C ASP A 47 6.46 8.92 -12.70
N LEU A 48 5.72 9.90 -12.20
CA LEU A 48 5.32 11.10 -12.94
C LEU A 48 6.29 12.27 -12.72
N HIS A 49 7.24 12.17 -11.78
CA HIS A 49 8.10 13.28 -11.42
C HIS A 49 9.32 13.37 -12.36
N PRO A 50 9.55 14.49 -13.08
CA PRO A 50 10.56 14.59 -14.14
C PRO A 50 12.02 14.46 -13.67
N LEU A 51 12.24 14.62 -12.35
CA LEU A 51 13.56 14.48 -11.71
C LEU A 51 13.73 13.13 -10.96
N ALA A 52 12.73 12.25 -10.96
CA ALA A 52 12.86 10.94 -10.34
C ALA A 52 13.64 9.99 -11.25
N SER A 53 14.58 9.23 -10.67
CA SER A 53 15.30 8.20 -11.41
C SER A 53 14.48 6.90 -11.46
N ASP A 54 14.62 6.12 -12.54
CA ASP A 54 14.05 4.76 -12.62
C ASP A 54 14.49 3.87 -11.45
N ALA A 55 15.68 4.13 -10.91
CA ALA A 55 16.22 3.46 -9.74
C ALA A 55 15.48 3.87 -8.45
N ALA A 56 15.14 5.15 -8.29
CA ALA A 56 14.36 5.64 -7.15
C ALA A 56 12.94 5.06 -7.18
N ILE A 57 12.31 5.06 -8.35
CA ILE A 57 11.01 4.42 -8.59
C ILE A 57 11.03 2.95 -8.12
N LYS A 58 11.98 2.17 -8.64
CA LYS A 58 12.11 0.75 -8.34
C LYS A 58 12.43 0.48 -6.85
N ALA A 59 13.20 1.36 -6.22
CA ALA A 59 13.65 1.20 -4.84
C ALA A 59 12.61 1.58 -3.78
N THR A 60 11.50 2.24 -4.15
CA THR A 60 10.39 2.53 -3.21
C THR A 60 9.62 1.28 -2.77
N HIS A 61 9.77 0.17 -3.49
CA HIS A 61 9.19 -1.11 -3.10
C HIS A 61 9.95 -1.75 -1.92
N THR A 62 9.28 -2.62 -1.16
CA THR A 62 9.87 -3.48 -0.11
C THR A 62 10.79 -4.54 -0.70
N GLN A 63 11.79 -4.12 -1.48
CA GLN A 63 12.73 -4.99 -2.13
C GLN A 63 13.71 -5.53 -1.09
N THR A 64 13.77 -6.85 -0.96
CA THR A 64 14.93 -7.54 -0.43
C THR A 64 15.98 -7.56 -1.53
N VAL A 65 17.21 -7.20 -1.18
CA VAL A 65 18.37 -7.29 -2.07
C VAL A 65 19.39 -8.22 -1.44
N ASP A 66 20.20 -8.89 -2.25
CA ASP A 66 21.07 -9.95 -1.77
C ASP A 66 22.40 -9.41 -1.24
N THR A 67 22.83 -8.24 -1.71
CA THR A 67 24.12 -7.66 -1.33
C THR A 67 23.99 -6.32 -0.61
N TRP A 68 24.94 -6.04 0.28
CA TRP A 68 25.00 -4.75 0.98
C TRP A 68 25.22 -3.56 0.03
N GLU A 69 25.92 -3.75 -1.09
CA GLU A 69 26.14 -2.68 -2.07
C GLU A 69 24.84 -2.33 -2.79
N GLU A 70 24.08 -3.33 -3.24
CA GLU A 70 22.74 -3.11 -3.81
C GLU A 70 21.81 -2.45 -2.79
N TRP A 71 21.93 -2.81 -1.51
CA TRP A 71 21.15 -2.18 -0.44
C TRP A 71 21.52 -0.72 -0.25
N ILE A 72 22.81 -0.38 -0.26
CA ILE A 72 23.30 1.01 -0.14
C ILE A 72 22.74 1.86 -1.29
N GLU A 73 22.86 1.39 -2.53
CA GLU A 73 22.38 2.12 -3.71
C GLU A 73 20.85 2.26 -3.70
N ALA A 74 20.12 1.15 -3.48
CA ALA A 74 18.67 1.18 -3.44
C ALA A 74 18.14 2.06 -2.30
N ARG A 75 18.73 1.98 -1.10
CA ARG A 75 18.34 2.85 0.03
C ARG A 75 18.63 4.31 -0.28
N THR A 76 19.72 4.59 -0.98
CA THR A 76 20.09 5.95 -1.41
C THR A 76 19.07 6.53 -2.37
N GLU A 77 18.74 5.79 -3.43
CA GLU A 77 17.79 6.25 -4.45
C GLU A 77 16.36 6.33 -3.89
N ALA A 78 15.94 5.40 -3.03
CA ALA A 78 14.64 5.48 -2.36
C ALA A 78 14.50 6.77 -1.53
N TRP A 79 15.52 7.12 -0.74
CA TRP A 79 15.51 8.35 0.06
C TRP A 79 15.57 9.62 -0.79
N LEU A 80 16.35 9.60 -1.88
CA LEU A 80 16.36 10.71 -2.85
C LEU A 80 15.01 10.89 -3.52
N GLY A 81 14.37 9.79 -3.93
CA GLY A 81 13.04 9.81 -4.53
C GLY A 81 12.04 10.56 -3.67
N VAL A 82 11.98 10.24 -2.37
CA VAL A 82 11.11 10.94 -1.41
C VAL A 82 11.42 12.44 -1.35
N GLN A 83 12.70 12.83 -1.33
CA GLN A 83 13.10 14.24 -1.26
C GLN A 83 12.72 15.02 -2.53
N VAL A 84 12.88 14.40 -3.69
CA VAL A 84 12.48 14.94 -4.99
C VAL A 84 10.95 15.07 -5.07
N LEU A 85 10.22 14.01 -4.68
CA LEU A 85 8.76 13.98 -4.69
C LEU A 85 8.13 15.09 -3.85
N HIS A 86 8.74 15.41 -2.71
CA HIS A 86 8.29 16.49 -1.83
C HIS A 86 8.85 17.87 -2.22
N GLY A 87 9.55 17.99 -3.36
CA GLY A 87 10.05 19.27 -3.86
C GLY A 87 11.21 19.87 -3.06
N PHE A 88 11.85 19.09 -2.17
CA PHE A 88 13.02 19.53 -1.40
C PHE A 88 14.27 19.66 -2.26
N LEU A 89 14.32 18.96 -3.40
CA LEU A 89 15.42 19.00 -4.36
C LEU A 89 14.84 19.40 -5.72
N LYS A 90 15.28 20.53 -6.25
CA LYS A 90 14.71 21.16 -7.46
C LYS A 90 15.65 21.09 -8.66
N THR A 91 16.92 20.82 -8.42
CA THR A 91 17.96 20.80 -9.46
C THR A 91 18.82 19.54 -9.40
N GLU A 92 19.38 19.14 -10.54
CA GLU A 92 20.33 18.02 -10.64
C GLU A 92 21.56 18.19 -9.73
N ALA A 93 22.02 19.43 -9.55
CA ALA A 93 23.14 19.73 -8.66
C ALA A 93 22.81 19.45 -7.18
N GLU A 94 21.61 19.85 -6.74
CA GLU A 94 21.10 19.54 -5.39
C GLU A 94 20.91 18.04 -5.20
N ILE A 95 20.34 17.35 -6.21
CA ILE A 95 20.17 15.90 -6.19
C ILE A 95 21.52 15.19 -6.06
N ALA A 96 22.53 15.57 -6.85
CA ALA A 96 23.86 14.99 -6.80
C ALA A 96 24.55 15.21 -5.44
N ALA A 97 24.48 16.43 -4.90
CA ALA A 97 25.03 16.75 -3.59
C ALA A 97 24.35 15.94 -2.47
N LYS A 98 23.01 15.84 -2.52
CA LYS A 98 22.22 15.08 -1.56
C LYS A 98 22.48 13.57 -1.67
N ARG A 99 22.64 13.04 -2.89
CA ARG A 99 22.95 11.64 -3.15
C ARG A 99 24.23 11.22 -2.44
N ALA A 100 25.28 12.02 -2.55
CA ALA A 100 26.54 11.75 -1.86
C ALA A 100 26.37 11.68 -0.32
N LYS A 101 25.59 12.58 0.28
CA LYS A 101 25.31 12.60 1.73
C LYS A 101 24.51 11.39 2.18
N ILE A 102 23.42 11.05 1.46
CA ILE A 102 22.58 9.90 1.77
C ILE A 102 23.36 8.60 1.61
N ARG A 103 24.12 8.46 0.51
CA ARG A 103 24.96 7.29 0.25
C ARG A 103 25.98 7.07 1.36
N LYS A 104 26.67 8.14 1.79
CA LYS A 104 27.61 8.07 2.91
C LYS A 104 26.93 7.50 4.17
N ARG A 105 25.74 7.99 4.52
CA ARG A 105 24.96 7.47 5.67
C ARG A 105 24.51 6.02 5.48
N ALA A 106 24.15 5.62 4.26
CA ALA A 106 23.82 4.24 3.95
C ALA A 106 25.03 3.31 4.10
N VAL A 107 26.22 3.73 3.67
CA VAL A 107 27.49 3.01 3.89
C VAL A 107 27.78 2.86 5.38
N GLU A 108 27.72 3.95 6.15
CA GLU A 108 27.94 3.92 7.62
C GLU A 108 26.96 2.98 8.33
N ASN A 109 25.68 2.99 7.93
CA ASN A 109 24.69 2.04 8.46
C ASN A 109 25.03 0.60 8.05
N ALA A 110 25.40 0.36 6.79
CA ALA A 110 25.77 -0.97 6.32
C ALA A 110 26.98 -1.53 7.08
N GLU A 111 28.04 -0.74 7.25
CA GLU A 111 29.20 -1.12 8.06
C GLU A 111 28.85 -1.41 9.50
N ARG A 112 27.94 -0.63 10.08
CA ARG A 112 27.46 -0.82 11.45
C ARG A 112 26.64 -2.11 11.61
N PHE A 113 25.86 -2.52 10.61
CA PHE A 113 24.97 -3.68 10.69
C PHE A 113 25.55 -4.98 10.14
N LYS A 114 26.54 -4.92 9.24
CA LYS A 114 27.23 -6.09 8.65
C LYS A 114 27.67 -7.14 9.69
N PRO A 115 28.20 -6.79 10.88
CA PRO A 115 28.61 -7.79 11.87
C PRO A 115 27.45 -8.56 12.51
N TYR A 116 26.21 -8.08 12.37
CA TYR A 116 25.03 -8.60 13.07
C TYR A 116 23.99 -9.21 12.14
N LEU A 117 24.18 -9.07 10.83
CA LEU A 117 23.24 -9.49 9.81
C LEU A 117 23.98 -10.11 8.63
N ASP A 118 23.69 -11.38 8.36
CA ASP A 118 24.26 -12.12 7.22
C ASP A 118 23.82 -11.53 5.86
N LYS A 119 22.67 -10.85 5.85
CA LYS A 119 22.07 -10.19 4.68
C LYS A 119 21.57 -8.79 5.03
N PRO A 120 21.57 -7.83 4.10
CA PRO A 120 21.00 -6.52 4.36
C PRO A 120 19.50 -6.60 4.70
N PRO A 121 18.97 -5.67 5.50
CA PRO A 121 17.53 -5.57 5.75
C PRO A 121 16.78 -5.15 4.47
N THR A 122 15.46 -5.14 4.48
CA THR A 122 14.67 -4.60 3.36
C THR A 122 15.00 -3.13 3.11
N VAL A 123 15.03 -2.71 1.84
CA VAL A 123 15.42 -1.34 1.45
C VAL A 123 14.51 -0.30 2.08
N GLY A 124 13.20 -0.53 2.17
CA GLY A 124 12.23 0.36 2.83
C GLY A 124 12.06 0.11 4.33
N GLY A 125 12.68 -0.93 4.89
CA GLY A 125 12.44 -1.37 6.27
C GLY A 125 12.99 -0.41 7.34
N LYS A 126 12.50 -0.57 8.57
CA LYS A 126 13.15 -0.01 9.76
C LYS A 126 14.46 -0.76 9.99
N LEU A 127 15.55 -0.01 10.18
CA LEU A 127 16.84 -0.60 10.53
C LEU A 127 16.73 -1.30 11.89
N PRO A 128 17.26 -2.53 12.04
CA PRO A 128 17.09 -3.34 13.24
C PRO A 128 18.07 -2.91 14.34
N TYR A 129 17.99 -1.65 14.78
CA TYR A 129 18.90 -1.07 15.79
C TYR A 129 18.97 -1.87 17.09
N HIS A 130 17.95 -2.67 17.40
CA HIS A 130 17.92 -3.59 18.54
C HIS A 130 18.99 -4.70 18.49
N LEU A 131 19.60 -4.96 17.32
CA LEU A 131 20.67 -5.93 17.17
C LEU A 131 22.06 -5.37 17.52
N LEU A 132 22.19 -4.05 17.70
CA LEU A 132 23.47 -3.41 17.92
C LEU A 132 23.82 -3.40 19.43
N PRO A 133 25.00 -3.91 19.84
CA PRO A 133 25.42 -3.89 21.23
C PRO A 133 25.64 -2.46 21.72
N GLY A 134 25.21 -2.19 22.96
CA GLY A 134 25.29 -0.85 23.56
C GLY A 134 24.29 0.16 22.98
N VAL A 135 23.51 -0.22 21.96
CA VAL A 135 22.30 0.52 21.60
C VAL A 135 21.18 -0.07 22.44
N GLU A 136 21.07 0.38 23.68
CA GLU A 136 19.80 0.25 24.39
C GLU A 136 18.75 0.82 23.45
N SER A 137 17.79 0.00 23.03
CA SER A 137 16.70 0.46 22.18
C SER A 137 16.11 1.68 22.88
N PRO A 138 16.28 2.91 22.33
CA PRO A 138 15.91 4.13 23.04
C PRO A 138 14.39 4.20 23.31
N ILE A 139 13.65 3.23 22.80
CA ILE A 139 12.21 3.03 22.94
C ILE A 139 11.83 2.64 24.38
N PHE A 140 12.75 2.10 25.22
CA PHE A 140 12.36 1.52 26.51
C PHE A 140 12.90 2.21 27.76
N LEU A 141 13.83 3.15 27.65
CA LEU A 141 14.22 3.95 28.81
C LEU A 141 13.48 5.29 28.77
N PRO A 142 12.77 5.68 29.84
CA PRO A 142 12.15 6.99 29.90
C PRO A 142 13.25 8.03 29.72
N PRO A 143 13.06 9.01 28.81
CA PRO A 143 14.10 9.99 28.55
C PRO A 143 14.38 10.78 29.83
N LYS A 144 15.67 11.06 30.07
CA LYS A 144 16.09 11.80 31.27
C LYS A 144 15.39 13.16 31.31
N LYS A 145 14.75 13.46 32.45
CA LYS A 145 14.11 14.75 32.67
C LYS A 145 15.14 15.89 32.60
N TYR A 146 14.76 16.96 31.90
CA TYR A 146 15.49 18.20 31.78
C TYR A 146 15.02 19.17 32.86
N GLU A 147 15.99 19.61 33.67
CA GLU A 147 15.78 20.52 34.80
C GLU A 147 16.38 21.91 34.55
N GLY A 148 16.85 22.17 33.32
CA GLY A 148 17.43 23.45 32.94
C GLY A 148 16.37 24.52 32.62
N PRO A 149 16.82 25.74 32.29
CA PRO A 149 15.92 26.85 31.96
C PRO A 149 15.04 26.54 30.74
N GLN A 150 13.74 26.84 30.84
CA GLN A 150 12.80 26.80 29.70
C GLN A 150 12.94 28.09 28.86
N THR A 151 14.13 28.30 28.31
CA THR A 151 14.43 29.40 27.37
C THR A 151 14.97 28.82 26.07
N VAL A 152 14.95 29.61 25.00
CA VAL A 152 15.52 29.21 23.70
C VAL A 152 16.96 28.75 23.87
N GLU A 153 17.79 29.55 24.55
CA GLU A 153 19.22 29.26 24.75
C GLU A 153 19.42 27.97 25.55
N GLY A 154 18.68 27.79 26.66
CA GLY A 154 18.82 26.61 27.52
C GLY A 154 18.43 25.32 26.80
N LEU A 155 17.37 25.35 25.99
CA LEU A 155 16.90 24.20 25.23
C LEU A 155 17.81 23.88 24.05
N THR A 156 18.27 24.90 23.33
CA THR A 156 19.22 24.72 22.22
C THR A 156 20.56 24.18 22.73
N GLU A 157 21.11 24.72 23.82
CA GLU A 157 22.35 24.21 24.42
C GLU A 157 22.21 22.74 24.84
N ALA A 158 21.06 22.36 25.41
CA ALA A 158 20.84 21.02 25.91
C ALA A 158 20.63 19.96 24.82
N PHE A 159 19.91 20.29 23.73
CA PHE A 159 19.38 19.28 22.81
C PHE A 159 19.82 19.40 21.36
N ASP A 160 20.26 20.58 20.94
CA ASP A 160 20.33 20.91 19.52
C ASP A 160 21.42 20.13 18.77
N ALA A 161 22.55 19.88 19.43
CA ALA A 161 23.62 19.05 18.86
C ALA A 161 23.10 17.64 18.50
N LYS A 162 22.30 17.03 19.38
CA LYS A 162 21.74 15.69 19.13
C LYS A 162 20.60 15.74 18.10
N TYR A 163 19.80 16.80 18.12
CA TYR A 163 18.75 17.01 17.12
C TYR A 163 19.35 17.11 15.71
N VAL A 164 20.39 17.92 15.51
CA VAL A 164 21.10 18.05 14.22
C VAL A 164 21.75 16.73 13.79
N GLU A 165 22.28 15.95 14.72
CA GLU A 165 22.82 14.62 14.43
C GLU A 165 21.74 13.66 13.91
N LEU A 166 20.57 13.64 14.55
CA LEU A 166 19.44 12.77 14.17
C LEU A 166 18.77 13.22 12.87
N TYR A 167 18.63 14.53 12.70
CA TYR A 167 17.95 15.22 11.61
C TYR A 167 18.92 16.18 10.90
N PRO A 168 19.92 15.65 10.16
CA PRO A 168 20.95 16.47 9.52
C PRO A 168 20.44 17.36 8.39
N ASP A 169 19.15 17.26 8.06
CA ASP A 169 18.46 18.07 7.06
C ASP A 169 17.51 19.09 7.70
N ALA A 170 17.41 19.11 9.04
CA ALA A 170 16.56 20.06 9.74
C ALA A 170 17.02 21.52 9.57
N SER A 171 18.28 21.75 9.15
CA SER A 171 18.74 23.09 8.78
C SER A 171 17.99 23.66 7.56
N ALA A 172 17.47 22.81 6.67
CA ALA A 172 16.63 23.28 5.57
C ALA A 172 15.28 23.82 6.08
N TYR A 173 14.82 23.36 7.24
CA TYR A 173 13.61 23.90 7.87
C TYR A 173 13.85 25.27 8.49
N ASP A 174 15.09 25.58 8.87
CA ASP A 174 15.45 26.86 9.48
C ASP A 174 15.30 28.04 8.50
N GLU A 175 15.29 27.79 7.18
CA GLU A 175 15.03 28.80 6.16
C GLU A 175 13.58 29.32 6.19
N TYR A 176 12.63 28.47 6.57
CA TYR A 176 11.20 28.78 6.62
C TYR A 176 10.76 29.08 8.06
N TYR A 177 11.25 28.29 9.01
CA TYR A 177 10.87 28.32 10.41
C TYR A 177 12.14 28.21 11.27
N PRO A 178 12.85 29.33 11.52
CA PRO A 178 14.08 29.33 12.33
C PRO A 178 13.86 28.68 13.69
N ARG A 179 14.78 27.80 14.12
CA ARG A 179 14.64 27.05 15.37
C ARG A 179 14.38 27.93 16.58
N SER A 180 15.14 29.01 16.74
CA SER A 180 15.00 29.91 17.88
C SER A 180 13.61 30.53 17.96
N GLU A 181 13.09 31.00 16.83
CA GLU A 181 11.75 31.59 16.73
C GLU A 181 10.66 30.54 16.97
N TRP A 182 10.84 29.34 16.41
CA TRP A 182 9.92 28.23 16.61
C TRP A 182 9.84 27.77 18.07
N ILE A 183 10.99 27.64 18.74
CA ILE A 183 11.06 27.30 20.16
C ILE A 183 10.39 28.41 20.98
N GLN A 184 10.69 29.68 20.69
CA GLN A 184 10.08 30.81 21.39
C GLN A 184 8.56 30.78 21.25
N MET A 185 8.02 30.58 20.04
CA MET A 185 6.58 30.48 19.81
C MET A 185 5.94 29.34 20.62
N LEU A 186 6.58 28.17 20.70
CA LEU A 186 6.07 27.05 21.51
C LEU A 186 6.08 27.37 23.00
N LEU A 187 7.14 28.03 23.50
CA LEU A 187 7.22 28.50 24.88
C LEU A 187 6.13 29.54 25.19
N ASP A 188 5.88 30.47 24.27
CA ASP A 188 4.83 31.49 24.39
C ASP A 188 3.42 30.87 24.44
N LYS A 189 3.24 29.72 23.77
CA LYS A 189 2.02 28.91 23.83
C LYS A 189 1.93 28.03 25.08
N GLY A 190 2.93 28.06 25.96
CA GLY A 190 2.96 27.32 27.22
C GLY A 190 3.53 25.90 27.12
N MET A 191 4.18 25.53 26.02
CA MET A 191 4.83 24.22 25.89
C MET A 191 5.98 24.08 26.89
N LEU A 192 6.01 22.95 27.61
CA LEU A 192 7.12 22.58 28.49
C LEU A 192 7.92 21.43 27.88
N PHE A 193 9.22 21.66 27.73
CA PHE A 193 10.17 20.65 27.25
C PHE A 193 10.80 19.95 28.45
N GLU A 194 10.24 18.80 28.80
CA GLU A 194 10.68 18.02 29.95
C GLU A 194 11.83 17.09 29.59
N ASN A 195 12.08 16.84 28.31
CA ASN A 195 13.16 15.98 27.85
C ASN A 195 13.49 16.22 26.36
N ARG A 196 14.50 15.50 25.86
CA ARG A 196 14.95 15.58 24.47
C ARG A 196 13.89 15.16 23.46
N ASP A 197 13.05 14.18 23.80
CA ASP A 197 12.08 13.64 22.85
C ASP A 197 10.95 14.66 22.62
N ASP A 198 10.53 15.41 23.64
CA ASP A 198 9.63 16.57 23.47
C ASP A 198 10.22 17.58 22.47
N TYR A 199 11.50 17.93 22.65
CA TYR A 199 12.22 18.86 21.78
C TYR A 199 12.24 18.36 20.34
N ASN A 200 12.60 17.09 20.13
CA ASN A 200 12.66 16.48 18.81
C ASN A 200 11.29 16.45 18.14
N VAL A 201 10.24 15.99 18.84
CA VAL A 201 8.91 15.87 18.23
C VAL A 201 8.38 17.25 17.86
N MET A 202 8.52 18.25 18.74
CA MET A 202 8.04 19.61 18.46
C MET A 202 8.82 20.34 17.36
N LEU A 203 10.13 20.09 17.23
CA LEU A 203 10.88 20.66 16.10
C LEU A 203 10.57 19.96 14.77
N ASN A 204 10.19 18.68 14.78
CA ASN A 204 9.85 17.95 13.57
C ASN A 204 8.51 18.37 12.95
N ILE A 205 7.61 18.98 13.73
CA ILE A 205 6.36 19.58 13.24
C ILE A 205 6.62 20.57 12.09
N ARG A 206 7.75 21.28 12.10
CA ARG A 206 8.13 22.25 11.05
C ARG A 206 8.15 21.63 9.67
N GLY A 207 8.69 20.42 9.52
CA GLY A 207 8.73 19.73 8.24
C GLY A 207 7.32 19.43 7.70
N TRP A 208 6.39 19.09 8.59
CA TRP A 208 5.00 18.86 8.21
C TRP A 208 4.29 20.16 7.81
N ILE A 209 4.51 21.26 8.56
CA ILE A 209 3.95 22.58 8.25
C ILE A 209 4.47 23.12 6.91
N ILE A 210 5.76 22.97 6.60
CA ILE A 210 6.33 23.37 5.29
C ILE A 210 5.61 22.64 4.15
N ASN A 211 5.35 21.34 4.32
CA ASN A 211 4.59 20.57 3.32
C ASN A 211 3.16 21.07 3.18
N ALA A 212 2.47 21.30 4.31
CA ALA A 212 1.09 21.79 4.31
C ALA A 212 0.97 23.20 3.68
N GLU A 213 1.96 24.07 3.86
CA GLU A 213 2.00 25.41 3.25
C GLU A 213 1.91 25.34 1.72
N SER A 214 2.63 24.40 1.12
CA SER A 214 2.61 24.17 -0.33
C SER A 214 1.38 23.42 -0.85
N ARG A 215 0.46 23.00 0.04
CA ARG A 215 -0.70 22.14 -0.29
C ARG A 215 -2.01 22.72 0.22
N PRO A 216 -2.62 23.67 -0.53
CA PRO A 216 -3.89 24.28 -0.15
C PRO A 216 -5.03 23.32 0.12
N ASP A 217 -5.05 22.19 -0.59
CA ASP A 217 -5.99 21.09 -0.38
C ASP A 217 -5.97 20.58 1.07
N TRP A 218 -4.79 20.50 1.69
CA TRP A 218 -4.66 19.92 3.03
C TRP A 218 -5.33 20.77 4.11
N TRP A 219 -5.04 22.07 4.11
CA TRP A 219 -5.63 22.95 5.11
C TRP A 219 -7.08 23.35 4.78
N ALA A 220 -7.46 23.36 3.49
CA ALA A 220 -8.85 23.55 3.08
C ALA A 220 -9.75 22.35 3.45
N GLU A 221 -9.20 21.13 3.52
CA GLU A 221 -9.97 19.93 3.88
C GLU A 221 -9.87 19.56 5.37
N GLY A 222 -9.02 20.24 6.14
CA GLY A 222 -8.84 19.95 7.56
C GLY A 222 -8.00 18.69 7.84
N GLU A 223 -6.93 18.51 7.07
CA GLU A 223 -6.01 17.38 7.24
C GLU A 223 -5.39 17.33 8.63
N ALA A 224 -4.93 16.13 8.99
CA ALA A 224 -4.36 15.84 10.31
C ALA A 224 -5.28 16.22 11.48
N GLY A 225 -6.60 16.17 11.25
CA GLY A 225 -7.67 16.44 12.22
C GLY A 225 -7.71 17.86 12.77
N VAL A 226 -7.27 18.80 11.98
CA VAL A 226 -7.50 20.23 12.23
C VAL A 226 -8.79 20.63 11.52
N THR A 227 -9.56 21.56 12.06
CA THR A 227 -10.76 22.04 11.35
C THR A 227 -10.37 22.67 10.00
N PRO A 228 -11.12 22.40 8.92
CA PRO A 228 -10.94 23.09 7.64
C PRO A 228 -10.79 24.60 7.80
N SER A 229 -9.84 25.19 7.08
CA SER A 229 -9.54 26.62 7.11
C SER A 229 -9.37 27.13 5.69
N ASP A 230 -9.72 28.39 5.43
CA ASP A 230 -9.39 29.09 4.18
C ASP A 230 -8.04 29.84 4.26
N ASN A 231 -7.43 29.82 5.45
CA ASN A 231 -6.25 30.59 5.81
C ASN A 231 -5.18 29.66 6.39
N PHE A 232 -4.01 29.63 5.76
CA PHE A 232 -2.89 28.79 6.18
C PHE A 232 -2.38 29.14 7.58
N GLU A 233 -2.29 30.42 7.95
CA GLU A 233 -1.83 30.82 9.28
C GLU A 233 -2.78 30.36 10.40
N THR A 234 -4.08 30.37 10.13
CA THR A 234 -5.10 29.83 11.04
C THR A 234 -4.96 28.33 11.19
N TYR A 235 -4.74 27.62 10.08
CA TYR A 235 -4.51 26.19 10.07
C TYR A 235 -3.21 25.80 10.80
N LYS A 236 -2.10 26.49 10.51
CA LYS A 236 -0.79 26.29 11.15
C LYS A 236 -0.89 26.41 12.66
N ASN A 237 -1.56 27.45 13.16
CA ASN A 237 -1.76 27.64 14.59
C ASN A 237 -2.59 26.51 15.21
N ALA A 238 -3.71 26.15 14.59
CA ALA A 238 -4.56 25.06 15.08
C ALA A 238 -3.86 23.69 15.04
N TYR A 239 -3.02 23.45 14.04
CA TYR A 239 -2.19 22.24 13.97
C TYR A 239 -1.15 22.20 15.10
N ILE A 240 -0.45 23.30 15.36
CA ILE A 240 0.51 23.39 16.47
C ILE A 240 -0.20 23.13 17.80
N ASP A 241 -1.35 23.77 18.05
CA ASP A 241 -2.12 23.60 19.28
C ASP A 241 -2.58 22.14 19.44
N ARG A 242 -3.02 21.50 18.35
CA ARG A 242 -3.35 20.07 18.34
C ARG A 242 -2.14 19.20 18.68
N GLN A 243 -0.97 19.45 18.09
CA GLN A 243 0.23 18.67 18.37
C GLN A 243 0.71 18.83 19.82
N MET A 244 0.60 20.03 20.39
CA MET A 244 0.87 20.28 21.80
C MET A 244 -0.08 19.47 22.70
N TRP A 245 -1.39 19.52 22.43
CA TRP A 245 -2.38 18.70 23.14
C TRP A 245 -2.08 17.19 23.03
N GLN A 246 -1.70 16.70 21.85
CA GLN A 246 -1.32 15.29 21.66
C GLN A 246 -0.13 14.89 22.53
N GLN A 247 0.89 15.76 22.65
CA GLN A 247 2.02 15.52 23.55
C GLN A 247 1.59 15.51 25.02
N GLU A 248 0.77 16.46 25.45
CA GLU A 248 0.26 16.51 26.82
C GLU A 248 -0.54 15.25 27.17
N VAL A 249 -1.43 14.80 26.26
CA VAL A 249 -2.19 13.55 26.43
C VAL A 249 -1.24 12.37 26.53
N TYR A 250 -0.25 12.27 25.63
CA TYR A 250 0.74 11.19 25.64
C TYR A 250 1.50 11.13 26.96
N LYS A 251 2.01 12.27 27.44
CA LYS A 251 2.73 12.38 28.72
C LYS A 251 1.84 12.02 29.91
N ARG A 252 0.62 12.55 29.95
CA ARG A 252 -0.35 12.25 31.01
C ARG A 252 -0.64 10.76 31.06
N VAL A 253 -1.00 10.15 29.93
CA VAL A 253 -1.31 8.71 29.84
C VAL A 253 -0.12 7.86 30.26
N THR A 254 1.08 8.13 29.75
CA THR A 254 2.28 7.32 30.08
C THR A 254 2.76 7.52 31.52
N THR A 255 2.41 8.64 32.16
CA THR A 255 2.67 8.89 33.58
C THR A 255 1.64 8.18 34.47
N GLU A 256 0.36 8.23 34.11
CA GLU A 256 -0.75 7.64 34.87
C GLU A 256 -0.83 6.12 34.73
N ASP A 257 -0.46 5.58 33.56
CA ASP A 257 -0.46 4.15 33.26
C ASP A 257 0.92 3.69 32.77
N PRO A 258 1.76 3.11 33.65
CA PRO A 258 3.08 2.59 33.29
C PRO A 258 3.05 1.43 32.27
N THR A 259 1.90 0.83 32.01
CA THR A 259 1.74 -0.22 30.98
C THR A 259 1.42 0.35 29.60
N ALA A 260 1.08 1.64 29.52
CA ALA A 260 0.90 2.33 28.25
C ALA A 260 2.24 2.49 27.53
N VAL A 261 2.28 2.05 26.27
CA VAL A 261 3.41 2.26 25.36
C VAL A 261 3.17 3.44 24.41
N GLY A 262 2.03 4.12 24.55
CA GLY A 262 1.73 5.35 23.84
C GLY A 262 0.25 5.62 23.67
N VAL A 263 -0.07 6.46 22.68
CA VAL A 263 -1.42 6.90 22.37
C VAL A 263 -1.60 6.95 20.85
N ARG A 264 -2.75 6.48 20.37
CA ARG A 264 -3.19 6.63 18.99
C ARG A 264 -4.25 7.72 18.93
N PHE A 265 -3.98 8.77 18.17
CA PHE A 265 -4.92 9.86 17.87
C PHE A 265 -5.61 9.60 16.52
N PHE A 266 -6.76 10.25 16.33
CA PHE A 266 -7.55 10.13 15.11
C PHE A 266 -7.77 11.49 14.46
N ASP A 267 -7.66 11.54 13.14
CA ASP A 267 -7.81 12.78 12.38
C ASP A 267 -9.29 13.11 12.16
N ASP A 268 -10.13 12.10 11.94
CA ASP A 268 -11.57 12.24 11.80
C ASP A 268 -12.33 12.48 13.12
N ARG A 269 -11.64 12.34 14.27
CA ARG A 269 -12.15 12.58 15.62
C ARG A 269 -11.06 13.21 16.51
N PRO A 270 -10.83 14.54 16.40
CA PRO A 270 -9.72 15.23 17.05
C PRO A 270 -9.63 15.10 18.57
N ASP A 271 -10.77 14.92 19.22
CA ASP A 271 -10.91 14.81 20.68
C ASP A 271 -10.75 13.37 21.19
N LYS A 272 -10.61 12.40 20.30
CA LYS A 272 -10.57 10.97 20.62
C LYS A 272 -9.16 10.41 20.50
N TYR A 273 -8.87 9.46 21.39
CA TYR A 273 -7.62 8.71 21.36
C TYR A 273 -7.79 7.33 21.99
N LEU A 274 -6.91 6.39 21.61
CA LEU A 274 -6.81 5.07 22.23
C LEU A 274 -5.43 4.88 22.86
N ILE A 275 -5.40 4.40 24.09
CA ILE A 275 -4.14 4.12 24.82
C ILE A 275 -3.53 2.85 24.25
N THR A 276 -2.32 2.92 23.70
CA THR A 276 -1.65 1.72 23.19
C THR A 276 -0.95 0.98 24.32
N ARG A 277 -1.16 -0.34 24.40
CA ARG A 277 -0.54 -1.23 25.39
C ARG A 277 0.06 -2.45 24.70
N PRO A 278 1.07 -3.09 25.29
CA PRO A 278 1.51 -4.40 24.84
C PRO A 278 0.32 -5.36 24.78
N ASP A 279 0.30 -6.21 23.76
CA ASP A 279 -0.70 -7.26 23.59
C ASP A 279 -2.17 -6.77 23.57
N THR A 280 -2.42 -5.48 23.29
CA THR A 280 -3.78 -4.94 23.16
C THR A 280 -4.14 -4.71 21.69
N LEU A 281 -5.33 -5.17 21.30
CA LEU A 281 -5.90 -5.02 19.97
C LEU A 281 -7.26 -4.35 20.06
N TYR A 282 -7.36 -3.12 19.55
CA TYR A 282 -8.62 -2.43 19.35
C TYR A 282 -9.28 -2.88 18.05
N VAL A 283 -10.57 -3.19 18.13
CA VAL A 283 -11.39 -3.66 17.00
C VAL A 283 -12.59 -2.73 16.86
N ASN A 284 -12.65 -1.98 15.76
CA ASN A 284 -13.87 -1.30 15.34
C ASN A 284 -14.55 -2.16 14.28
N ARG A 285 -15.81 -2.49 14.52
CA ARG A 285 -16.69 -3.12 13.52
C ARG A 285 -17.71 -2.08 13.13
N ASP A 286 -17.59 -1.61 11.91
CA ASP A 286 -18.56 -0.71 11.31
C ASP A 286 -19.20 -1.39 10.10
N GLY A 287 -20.21 -0.73 9.52
CA GLY A 287 -20.80 -1.24 8.29
C GLY A 287 -19.75 -1.36 7.17
N ALA A 288 -18.77 -0.46 7.10
CA ALA A 288 -17.77 -0.46 6.04
C ALA A 288 -16.71 -1.57 6.18
N GLY A 289 -16.64 -2.24 7.34
CA GLY A 289 -15.81 -3.40 7.58
C GLY A 289 -15.29 -3.51 9.01
N THR A 290 -14.16 -4.19 9.18
CA THR A 290 -13.48 -4.30 10.48
C THR A 290 -12.11 -3.64 10.42
N ARG A 291 -11.89 -2.68 11.31
CA ARG A 291 -10.61 -1.98 11.49
C ARG A 291 -9.92 -2.49 12.76
N TYR A 292 -8.60 -2.63 12.67
CA TYR A 292 -7.75 -3.17 13.73
C TYR A 292 -6.65 -2.17 14.08
N TRP A 293 -6.48 -1.87 15.36
CA TRP A 293 -5.36 -1.07 15.86
C TRP A 293 -4.73 -1.75 17.06
N GLY A 294 -3.44 -2.06 17.00
CA GLY A 294 -2.73 -2.61 18.14
C GLY A 294 -1.24 -2.37 18.02
N THR A 295 -0.54 -2.60 19.13
CA THR A 295 0.91 -2.48 19.23
C THR A 295 1.53 -3.82 19.61
N GLY A 296 2.67 -4.13 19.00
CA GLY A 296 3.41 -5.36 19.25
C GLY A 296 3.17 -6.46 18.22
N PRO A 297 4.00 -7.51 18.24
CA PRO A 297 4.00 -8.56 17.21
C PRO A 297 2.69 -9.36 17.21
N LYS A 298 2.05 -9.55 18.37
CA LYS A 298 0.80 -10.31 18.47
C LYS A 298 -0.40 -9.59 17.85
N ALA A 299 -0.38 -8.26 17.79
CA ALA A 299 -1.46 -7.48 17.17
C ALA A 299 -1.53 -7.67 15.64
N ASN A 300 -0.49 -8.23 15.03
CA ASN A 300 -0.46 -8.57 13.61
C ASN A 300 -1.19 -9.90 13.36
N LEU A 301 -2.52 -9.85 13.39
CA LEU A 301 -3.36 -11.02 13.14
C LEU A 301 -3.20 -11.53 11.70
N ASN A 302 -2.99 -12.85 11.57
CA ASN A 302 -3.12 -13.54 10.29
C ASN A 302 -4.59 -13.62 9.84
N LEU A 303 -4.83 -14.04 8.60
CA LEU A 303 -6.18 -14.07 8.02
C LEU A 303 -7.15 -14.95 8.83
N GLU A 304 -6.72 -16.12 9.28
CA GLU A 304 -7.56 -17.03 10.05
C GLU A 304 -7.90 -16.45 11.43
N GLN A 305 -6.95 -15.81 12.10
CA GLN A 305 -7.20 -15.11 13.37
C GLN A 305 -8.17 -13.96 13.21
N ARG A 306 -8.07 -13.18 12.12
CA ARG A 306 -9.04 -12.12 11.81
C ARG A 306 -10.43 -12.69 11.58
N ARG A 307 -10.53 -13.78 10.82
CA ARG A 307 -11.79 -14.49 10.55
C ARG A 307 -12.43 -14.98 11.84
N LEU A 308 -11.71 -15.78 12.63
CA LEU A 308 -12.17 -16.31 13.91
C LEU A 308 -12.60 -15.18 14.87
N LEU A 309 -11.83 -14.09 14.90
CA LEU A 309 -12.16 -12.94 15.73
C LEU A 309 -13.45 -12.27 15.28
N VAL A 310 -13.66 -12.05 13.98
CA VAL A 310 -14.83 -11.36 13.43
C VAL A 310 -16.07 -12.24 13.44
N GLU A 311 -16.01 -13.40 12.79
CA GLU A 311 -17.15 -14.30 12.52
C GLU A 311 -17.56 -15.12 13.75
N GLU A 312 -16.60 -15.56 14.55
CA GLU A 312 -16.86 -16.45 15.69
C GLU A 312 -16.68 -15.71 17.03
N GLY A 313 -16.11 -14.50 16.99
CA GLY A 313 -15.79 -13.74 18.20
C GLY A 313 -14.64 -14.34 19.01
N ILE A 314 -13.86 -15.27 18.47
CA ILE A 314 -12.80 -15.94 19.22
C ILE A 314 -11.59 -15.02 19.35
N HIS A 315 -11.22 -14.68 20.57
CA HIS A 315 -10.06 -13.83 20.85
C HIS A 315 -8.76 -14.64 20.68
N PRO A 316 -7.76 -14.15 19.93
CA PRO A 316 -6.48 -14.82 19.84
C PRO A 316 -5.80 -14.91 21.22
N GLU A 317 -5.12 -16.03 21.46
CA GLU A 317 -4.49 -16.29 22.75
C GLU A 317 -3.44 -15.21 23.09
N GLY A 318 -3.48 -14.73 24.33
CA GLY A 318 -2.53 -13.74 24.83
C GLY A 318 -2.70 -12.34 24.23
N LEU A 319 -3.84 -12.04 23.60
CA LEU A 319 -4.25 -10.68 23.22
C LEU A 319 -5.43 -10.21 24.05
N ASN A 320 -5.34 -8.98 24.54
CA ASN A 320 -6.45 -8.23 25.10
C ASN A 320 -7.21 -7.51 23.97
N VAL A 321 -8.35 -8.07 23.56
CA VAL A 321 -9.17 -7.48 22.50
C VAL A 321 -10.19 -6.49 23.09
N ILE A 322 -10.10 -5.23 22.67
CA ILE A 322 -11.00 -4.15 23.09
C ILE A 322 -11.85 -3.74 21.89
N TYR A 323 -13.17 -3.71 22.03
CA TYR A 323 -14.04 -3.25 20.95
C TYR A 323 -14.34 -1.77 21.10
N VAL A 324 -14.38 -1.05 19.98
CA VAL A 324 -14.70 0.38 19.96
C VAL A 324 -15.77 0.68 18.92
N ASP A 325 -16.65 1.64 19.21
CA ASP A 325 -17.65 2.12 18.25
C ASP A 325 -17.03 3.07 17.20
N ASN A 326 -17.88 3.66 16.35
CA ASN A 326 -17.47 4.57 15.27
C ASN A 326 -17.00 5.94 15.78
N ASP A 327 -17.28 6.26 17.03
CA ASP A 327 -16.80 7.46 17.71
C ASP A 327 -15.63 7.14 18.66
N TYR A 328 -15.03 5.97 18.47
CA TYR A 328 -13.88 5.44 19.20
C TYR A 328 -14.12 5.29 20.72
N ASN A 329 -15.38 5.19 21.16
CA ASN A 329 -15.70 4.89 22.55
C ASN A 329 -15.52 3.39 22.80
N ILE A 330 -14.93 3.04 23.93
CA ILE A 330 -14.76 1.64 24.35
C ILE A 330 -16.13 1.04 24.65
N LEU A 331 -16.45 -0.05 23.96
CA LEU A 331 -17.67 -0.82 24.22
C LEU A 331 -17.50 -1.64 25.49
N SER A 332 -18.46 -1.54 26.40
CA SER A 332 -18.49 -2.36 27.63
C SER A 332 -18.79 -3.83 27.34
N GLU A 333 -19.49 -4.10 26.25
CA GLU A 333 -19.86 -5.44 25.82
C GLU A 333 -19.25 -5.74 24.46
N LYS A 334 -18.78 -6.98 24.31
CA LYS A 334 -18.31 -7.47 23.02
C LYS A 334 -19.49 -7.49 22.03
N PRO A 335 -19.33 -6.91 20.83
CA PRO A 335 -20.37 -6.99 19.81
C PRO A 335 -20.61 -8.45 19.43
N PRO A 336 -21.85 -8.82 19.04
CA PRO A 336 -22.14 -10.17 18.61
C PRO A 336 -21.19 -10.60 17.49
N PRO A 337 -20.90 -11.90 17.37
CA PRO A 337 -20.15 -12.42 16.24
C PRO A 337 -20.78 -11.93 14.94
N PHE A 338 -19.93 -11.55 13.99
CA PHE A 338 -20.39 -10.99 12.73
C PHE A 338 -21.11 -12.08 11.95
N ASP A 339 -22.42 -11.91 11.79
CA ASP A 339 -23.21 -12.74 10.90
C ASP A 339 -23.07 -12.19 9.47
N ARG A 340 -22.30 -12.92 8.66
CA ARG A 340 -22.05 -12.55 7.26
C ARG A 340 -23.35 -12.50 6.46
N GLU A 341 -24.30 -13.37 6.74
CA GLU A 341 -25.58 -13.43 6.02
C GLU A 341 -26.42 -12.19 6.35
N ALA A 342 -26.55 -11.87 7.64
CA ALA A 342 -27.22 -10.64 8.08
C ALA A 342 -26.51 -9.37 7.59
N HIS A 343 -25.18 -9.37 7.50
CA HIS A 343 -24.44 -8.21 7.01
C HIS A 343 -24.61 -8.01 5.50
N ILE A 344 -24.55 -9.07 4.70
CA ILE A 344 -24.83 -9.00 3.25
C ILE A 344 -26.25 -8.48 3.03
N ASP A 345 -27.22 -8.98 3.79
CA ASP A 345 -28.61 -8.52 3.72
C ASP A 345 -28.77 -7.07 4.20
N SER A 346 -27.90 -6.56 5.08
CA SER A 346 -27.93 -5.15 5.51
C SER A 346 -27.32 -4.16 4.52
N PHE A 347 -26.40 -4.62 3.66
CA PHE A 347 -25.68 -3.79 2.69
C PHE A 347 -26.39 -3.64 1.34
N MET A 348 -27.25 -4.60 1.01
CA MET A 348 -28.08 -4.49 -0.17
C MET A 348 -29.47 -4.03 0.25
N THR A 349 -29.80 -2.78 -0.02
CA THR A 349 -31.22 -2.38 -0.02
C THR A 349 -31.99 -3.30 -0.97
N GLU A 350 -33.27 -3.57 -0.69
CA GLU A 350 -34.15 -4.32 -1.60
C GLU A 350 -34.02 -3.79 -3.04
N LYS A 351 -33.89 -2.47 -3.17
CA LYS A 351 -33.66 -1.77 -4.43
C LYS A 351 -32.31 -2.11 -5.09
N GLN A 352 -31.21 -2.17 -4.34
CA GLN A 352 -29.90 -2.59 -4.87
C GLN A 352 -29.88 -4.08 -5.22
N ARG A 353 -30.63 -4.90 -4.48
CA ARG A 353 -30.82 -6.32 -4.80
C ARG A 353 -31.60 -6.47 -6.12
N GLU A 354 -32.71 -5.75 -6.26
CA GLU A 354 -33.50 -5.68 -7.49
C GLU A 354 -32.71 -5.06 -8.65
N GLU A 355 -31.88 -4.05 -8.41
CA GLU A 355 -31.02 -3.43 -9.43
C GLU A 355 -29.91 -4.39 -9.87
N ALA A 356 -29.26 -5.11 -8.96
CA ALA A 356 -28.28 -6.14 -9.29
C ALA A 356 -28.92 -7.31 -10.05
N GLU A 357 -30.12 -7.75 -9.65
CA GLU A 357 -30.90 -8.79 -10.33
C GLU A 357 -31.37 -8.31 -11.72
N LYS A 358 -31.82 -7.06 -11.86
CA LYS A 358 -32.14 -6.46 -13.15
C LYS A 358 -30.93 -6.27 -14.04
N GLU A 359 -29.78 -5.90 -13.49
CA GLU A 359 -28.54 -5.80 -14.27
C GLU A 359 -28.13 -7.18 -14.78
N LEU A 360 -28.22 -8.22 -13.96
CA LEU A 360 -28.01 -9.62 -14.37
C LEU A 360 -29.01 -10.05 -15.46
N GLU A 361 -30.30 -9.72 -15.31
CA GLU A 361 -31.33 -10.01 -16.31
C GLU A 361 -31.11 -9.24 -17.61
N THR A 362 -30.68 -7.97 -17.53
CA THR A 362 -30.38 -7.11 -18.67
C THR A 362 -29.14 -7.58 -19.40
N PHE A 363 -28.10 -8.01 -18.67
CA PHE A 363 -26.92 -8.66 -19.24
C PHE A 363 -27.31 -9.93 -19.99
N GLY A 364 -28.17 -10.77 -19.40
CA GLY A 364 -28.71 -11.96 -20.06
C GLY A 364 -29.44 -11.63 -21.38
N LYS A 365 -30.28 -10.59 -21.39
CA LYS A 365 -31.01 -10.14 -22.59
C LYS A 365 -30.10 -9.53 -23.66
N ILE A 366 -29.05 -8.81 -23.27
CA ILE A 366 -28.05 -8.25 -24.21
C ILE A 366 -27.28 -9.38 -24.91
N ILE A 367 -27.02 -10.47 -24.20
CA ILE A 367 -26.38 -11.66 -24.77
C ILE A 367 -27.31 -12.34 -25.78
N GLU A 368 -28.59 -12.55 -25.43
CA GLU A 368 -29.59 -13.11 -26.37
C GLU A 368 -29.80 -12.24 -27.62
N LEU A 369 -29.82 -10.92 -27.49
CA LEU A 369 -29.97 -9.99 -28.62
C LEU A 369 -28.73 -9.98 -29.53
N ASN A 370 -27.51 -10.06 -28.98
CA ASN A 370 -26.29 -10.13 -29.77
C ASN A 370 -26.13 -11.46 -30.53
N GLU A 371 -26.71 -12.55 -30.01
CA GLU A 371 -26.80 -13.82 -30.74
C GLU A 371 -27.80 -13.75 -31.91
N GLN A 372 -28.87 -12.95 -31.79
CA GLN A 372 -29.83 -12.71 -32.88
C GLN A 372 -29.31 -11.74 -33.95
N ASP A 373 -28.64 -10.66 -33.57
CA ASP A 373 -28.09 -9.66 -34.51
C ASP A 373 -26.90 -10.18 -35.33
N SER A 374 -26.16 -11.16 -34.79
CA SER A 374 -25.12 -11.88 -35.53
C SER A 374 -25.68 -12.70 -36.71
N SER A 375 -27.00 -12.93 -36.76
CA SER A 375 -27.67 -13.56 -37.90
C SER A 375 -28.14 -12.56 -38.97
N LEU A 376 -28.34 -11.30 -38.61
CA LEU A 376 -28.84 -10.25 -39.52
C LEU A 376 -27.73 -9.44 -40.20
N MET A 377 -26.53 -9.35 -39.60
CA MET A 377 -25.40 -8.61 -40.20
C MET A 377 -24.73 -9.28 -41.41
N ASN A 378 -25.22 -10.44 -41.87
CA ASN A 378 -24.77 -11.05 -43.14
C ASN A 378 -25.57 -10.56 -44.38
N GLN A 379 -26.43 -9.54 -44.26
CA GLN A 379 -27.28 -9.09 -45.38
C GLN A 379 -27.25 -7.60 -45.76
N GLU A 380 -26.45 -6.74 -45.13
CA GLU A 380 -26.36 -5.33 -45.55
C GLU A 380 -24.92 -4.92 -45.86
N ASP A 381 -24.44 -5.43 -46.99
CA ASP A 381 -23.18 -5.03 -47.60
C ASP A 381 -23.47 -4.31 -48.92
N GLU A 382 -24.30 -3.25 -48.89
CA GLU A 382 -24.55 -2.48 -50.11
C GLU A 382 -25.10 -1.06 -49.89
N HIS A 383 -24.40 -0.16 -49.17
CA HIS A 383 -24.23 1.23 -49.67
C HIS A 383 -23.27 2.12 -48.87
N ASN A 384 -22.48 2.85 -49.65
CA ASN A 384 -21.83 4.14 -49.38
C ASN A 384 -20.42 4.14 -48.76
N ARG A 385 -19.48 4.33 -49.70
CA ARG A 385 -18.21 5.05 -49.59
C ARG A 385 -18.35 6.35 -48.79
N ILE A 386 -17.78 6.41 -47.58
CA ILE A 386 -17.17 7.61 -46.98
C ILE A 386 -16.01 7.17 -46.06
N ASP A 387 -14.85 7.83 -46.27
CA ASP A 387 -13.62 7.93 -45.47
C ASP A 387 -12.84 6.66 -45.07
N GLU A 388 -11.58 6.61 -45.49
CA GLU A 388 -10.56 5.65 -45.04
C GLU A 388 -10.38 5.65 -43.50
N ASN A 389 -10.67 6.77 -42.83
CA ASN A 389 -10.72 6.85 -41.37
C ASN A 389 -11.91 6.06 -40.76
N ALA A 390 -13.03 5.96 -41.48
CA ALA A 390 -14.16 5.13 -41.06
C ALA A 390 -13.88 3.64 -41.26
N ALA A 391 -13.09 3.26 -42.27
CA ALA A 391 -12.65 1.88 -42.46
C ALA A 391 -11.72 1.41 -41.32
N ALA A 392 -10.72 2.22 -40.96
CA ALA A 392 -9.83 1.93 -39.84
C ALA A 392 -10.57 1.89 -38.49
N ALA A 393 -11.54 2.78 -38.27
CA ALA A 393 -12.38 2.75 -37.07
C ALA A 393 -13.29 1.51 -37.01
N ARG A 394 -13.82 1.05 -38.15
CA ARG A 394 -14.62 -0.19 -38.23
C ARG A 394 -13.75 -1.43 -38.01
N GLU A 395 -12.54 -1.47 -38.56
CA GLU A 395 -11.59 -2.56 -38.33
C GLU A 395 -11.15 -2.63 -36.86
N ALA A 396 -10.84 -1.50 -36.25
CA ALA A 396 -10.52 -1.42 -34.82
C ALA A 396 -11.72 -1.84 -33.94
N ALA A 397 -12.94 -1.44 -34.31
CA ALA A 397 -14.15 -1.84 -33.60
C ALA A 397 -14.45 -3.35 -33.75
N MET A 398 -14.22 -3.94 -34.93
CA MET A 398 -14.34 -5.39 -35.14
C MET A 398 -13.28 -6.16 -34.35
N ALA A 399 -12.03 -5.72 -34.37
CA ALA A 399 -10.95 -6.33 -33.59
C ALA A 399 -11.22 -6.24 -32.07
N ALA A 400 -11.71 -5.10 -31.58
CA ALA A 400 -12.11 -4.94 -30.18
C ALA A 400 -13.29 -5.86 -29.81
N ARG A 401 -14.27 -6.04 -30.71
CA ARG A 401 -15.39 -6.97 -30.51
C ARG A 401 -14.94 -8.43 -30.49
N GLU A 402 -14.05 -8.84 -31.39
CA GLU A 402 -13.50 -10.20 -31.39
C GLU A 402 -12.66 -10.47 -30.14
N ALA A 403 -11.87 -9.49 -29.69
CA ALA A 403 -11.12 -9.59 -28.44
C ALA A 403 -12.07 -9.73 -27.24
N ALA A 404 -13.10 -8.88 -27.15
CA ALA A 404 -14.11 -8.95 -26.09
C ALA A 404 -14.89 -10.28 -26.10
N LYS A 405 -15.27 -10.78 -27.29
CA LYS A 405 -15.91 -12.10 -27.45
C LYS A 405 -15.02 -13.22 -26.95
N THR A 406 -13.74 -13.19 -27.31
CA THR A 406 -12.76 -14.20 -26.88
C THR A 406 -12.54 -14.16 -25.36
N GLU A 407 -12.51 -12.98 -24.74
CA GLU A 407 -12.43 -12.84 -23.29
C GLU A 407 -13.70 -13.31 -22.58
N TYR A 408 -14.86 -13.01 -23.15
CA TYR A 408 -16.15 -13.46 -22.64
C TYR A 408 -16.30 -14.98 -22.71
N GLU A 409 -15.93 -15.62 -23.83
CA GLU A 409 -15.90 -17.09 -23.94
C GLU A 409 -14.93 -17.73 -22.94
N LYS A 410 -13.79 -17.08 -22.65
CA LYS A 410 -12.88 -17.54 -21.59
C LYS A 410 -13.51 -17.39 -20.21
N PHE A 411 -14.24 -16.32 -19.97
CA PHE A 411 -14.96 -16.08 -18.71
C PHE A 411 -16.08 -17.11 -18.51
N GLU A 412 -16.94 -17.35 -19.51
CA GLU A 412 -17.99 -18.37 -19.43
C GLU A 412 -17.42 -19.77 -19.21
N ASN A 413 -16.35 -20.12 -19.92
CA ASN A 413 -15.70 -21.41 -19.71
C ASN A 413 -15.14 -21.54 -18.28
N ARG A 414 -14.64 -20.47 -17.68
CA ARG A 414 -14.20 -20.46 -16.27
C ARG A 414 -15.39 -20.57 -15.31
N MET A 415 -16.48 -19.86 -15.57
CA MET A 415 -17.70 -19.93 -14.75
C MET A 415 -18.33 -21.31 -14.81
N ARG A 416 -18.41 -21.92 -15.99
CA ARG A 416 -18.87 -23.31 -16.17
C ARG A 416 -17.99 -24.31 -15.45
N GLN A 417 -16.66 -24.12 -15.50
CA GLN A 417 -15.72 -24.94 -14.73
C GLN A 417 -15.93 -24.77 -13.21
N LEU A 418 -16.19 -23.56 -12.74
CA LEU A 418 -16.48 -23.29 -11.32
C LEU A 418 -17.80 -23.93 -10.87
N GLU A 419 -18.85 -23.83 -11.69
CA GLU A 419 -20.14 -24.45 -11.42
C GLU A 419 -20.01 -25.98 -11.38
N GLU A 420 -19.30 -26.57 -12.34
CA GLU A 420 -18.99 -28.00 -12.34
C GLU A 420 -18.18 -28.40 -11.10
N LEU A 421 -17.16 -27.64 -10.71
CA LEU A 421 -16.39 -27.90 -9.48
C LEU A 421 -17.24 -27.74 -8.21
N SER A 422 -18.20 -26.81 -8.19
CA SER A 422 -19.07 -26.59 -7.02
C SER A 422 -20.01 -27.77 -6.73
N THR A 423 -20.42 -28.48 -7.77
CA THR A 423 -21.33 -29.62 -7.67
C THR A 423 -20.61 -30.93 -7.36
N MET A 424 -19.30 -31.02 -7.63
CA MET A 424 -18.45 -32.18 -7.33
C MET A 424 -18.16 -32.34 -5.84
N SER A 425 -17.99 -33.58 -5.36
CA SER A 425 -17.45 -33.86 -4.02
C SER A 425 -15.95 -33.56 -3.93
N ASP A 426 -15.41 -33.38 -2.73
CA ASP A 426 -13.99 -33.03 -2.53
C ASP A 426 -13.04 -34.05 -3.19
N ALA A 427 -13.36 -35.35 -3.10
CA ALA A 427 -12.59 -36.41 -3.75
C ALA A 427 -12.64 -36.34 -5.30
N GLU A 428 -13.76 -35.89 -5.86
CA GLU A 428 -13.93 -35.69 -7.31
C GLU A 428 -13.19 -34.44 -7.79
N ILE A 429 -13.20 -33.37 -6.98
CA ILE A 429 -12.42 -32.14 -7.23
C ILE A 429 -10.93 -32.48 -7.23
N GLU A 430 -10.46 -33.20 -6.21
CA GLU A 430 -9.05 -33.62 -6.10
C GLU A 430 -8.63 -34.45 -7.33
N LYS A 431 -9.42 -35.45 -7.72
CA LYS A 431 -9.16 -36.28 -8.90
C LYS A 431 -9.20 -35.49 -10.22
N LYS A 432 -10.08 -34.49 -10.32
CA LYS A 432 -10.19 -33.64 -11.52
C LYS A 432 -9.01 -32.66 -11.62
N LEU A 433 -8.63 -32.03 -10.52
CA LEU A 433 -7.45 -31.16 -10.44
C LEU A 433 -6.18 -31.95 -10.69
N GLU A 434 -6.05 -33.17 -10.15
CA GLU A 434 -4.93 -34.06 -10.42
C GLU A 434 -4.86 -34.40 -11.92
N ARG A 435 -6.00 -34.70 -12.57
CA ARG A 435 -6.06 -34.99 -14.00
C ARG A 435 -5.71 -33.78 -14.86
N GLN A 436 -6.20 -32.59 -14.50
CA GLN A 436 -5.86 -31.34 -15.19
C GLN A 436 -4.38 -31.00 -15.02
N PHE A 437 -3.85 -31.16 -13.80
CA PHE A 437 -2.46 -30.95 -13.49
C PHE A 437 -1.56 -31.91 -14.29
N ARG A 438 -1.89 -33.21 -14.32
CA ARG A 438 -1.19 -34.21 -15.15
C ARG A 438 -1.22 -33.84 -16.64
N LYS A 439 -2.38 -33.40 -17.15
CA LYS A 439 -2.54 -33.05 -18.57
C LYS A 439 -1.76 -31.78 -18.95
N GLN A 440 -1.74 -30.78 -18.08
CA GLN A 440 -1.15 -29.47 -18.37
C GLN A 440 0.34 -29.42 -18.10
N PHE A 441 0.80 -30.09 -17.04
CA PHE A 441 2.18 -29.98 -16.57
C PHE A 441 3.01 -31.24 -16.86
N LEU A 442 2.39 -32.40 -17.05
CA LEU A 442 3.08 -33.68 -17.20
C LEU A 442 2.66 -34.50 -18.44
N PRO A 443 2.40 -33.90 -19.63
CA PRO A 443 1.83 -34.63 -20.76
C PRO A 443 2.75 -35.69 -21.40
N GLU A 444 4.06 -35.64 -21.14
CA GLU A 444 5.07 -36.46 -21.86
C GLU A 444 5.93 -37.35 -20.95
N LEU A 445 5.66 -37.41 -19.65
CA LEU A 445 6.44 -38.27 -18.76
C LEU A 445 5.96 -39.73 -18.81
N PRO A 446 6.87 -40.72 -18.89
CA PRO A 446 6.54 -42.12 -18.67
C PRO A 446 5.84 -42.29 -17.31
N VAL A 447 4.88 -43.23 -17.23
CA VAL A 447 4.06 -43.48 -16.02
C VAL A 447 4.95 -43.76 -14.81
N GLU A 448 6.09 -44.40 -15.01
CA GLU A 448 7.06 -44.74 -13.97
C GLU A 448 7.75 -43.51 -13.36
N GLN A 449 7.87 -42.40 -14.10
CA GLN A 449 8.42 -41.14 -13.59
C GLN A 449 7.34 -40.29 -12.90
N LEU A 450 6.09 -40.43 -13.32
CA LEU A 450 4.93 -39.77 -12.71
C LEU A 450 4.63 -40.29 -11.30
N GLU A 451 4.83 -41.59 -11.05
CA GLU A 451 4.66 -42.18 -9.72
C GLU A 451 5.64 -41.62 -8.67
N GLN A 452 6.75 -41.02 -9.12
CA GLN A 452 7.74 -40.41 -8.22
C GLN A 452 7.40 -38.95 -7.85
N ILE A 453 6.46 -38.31 -8.55
CA ILE A 453 6.02 -36.93 -8.34
C ILE A 453 4.67 -36.94 -7.64
N THR A 454 4.69 -37.10 -6.32
CA THR A 454 3.48 -37.00 -5.49
C THR A 454 3.15 -35.53 -5.20
N PRO A 455 1.87 -35.18 -4.92
CA PRO A 455 1.48 -33.82 -4.54
C PRO A 455 2.33 -33.25 -3.39
N GLN A 456 2.63 -34.07 -2.38
CA GLN A 456 3.43 -33.66 -1.21
C GLN A 456 4.90 -33.36 -1.59
N ARG A 457 5.46 -34.07 -2.57
CA ARG A 457 6.82 -33.82 -3.07
C ARG A 457 6.88 -32.53 -3.88
N LEU A 458 5.87 -32.28 -4.70
CA LEU A 458 5.75 -31.04 -5.45
C LEU A 458 5.56 -29.84 -4.51
N GLU A 459 4.68 -29.94 -3.51
CA GLU A 459 4.47 -28.91 -2.50
C GLU A 459 5.77 -28.59 -1.75
N ARG A 460 6.51 -29.62 -1.32
CA ARG A 460 7.82 -29.46 -0.69
C ARG A 460 8.83 -28.77 -1.61
N ALA A 461 8.85 -29.13 -2.90
CA ALA A 461 9.73 -28.50 -3.87
C ALA A 461 9.37 -27.02 -4.09
N LEU A 462 8.09 -26.68 -4.23
CA LEU A 462 7.64 -25.29 -4.35
C LEU A 462 7.93 -24.48 -3.09
N GLY A 463 7.72 -25.06 -1.90
CA GLY A 463 8.11 -24.46 -0.62
C GLY A 463 9.62 -24.21 -0.54
N THR A 464 10.43 -25.13 -1.07
CA THR A 464 11.90 -24.98 -1.15
C THR A 464 12.29 -23.83 -2.08
N LEU A 465 11.64 -23.68 -3.25
CA LEU A 465 11.86 -22.52 -4.13
C LEU A 465 11.46 -21.20 -3.47
N PHE A 466 10.36 -21.18 -2.74
CA PHE A 466 9.89 -19.98 -2.05
C PHE A 466 10.81 -19.58 -0.90
N GLN A 467 11.28 -20.57 -0.13
CA GLN A 467 12.13 -20.34 1.04
C GLN A 467 13.56 -19.91 0.67
N TYR A 468 14.13 -20.49 -0.39
CA TYR A 468 15.56 -20.31 -0.72
C TYR A 468 15.81 -19.52 -2.01
N GLY A 469 14.76 -19.09 -2.72
CA GLY A 469 14.86 -18.46 -4.03
C GLY A 469 15.05 -19.48 -5.16
N TYR A 470 14.94 -19.02 -6.42
CA TYR A 470 14.93 -19.91 -7.59
C TYR A 470 16.23 -20.71 -7.74
N GLU A 471 17.39 -20.06 -7.77
CA GLU A 471 18.66 -20.76 -8.04
C GLU A 471 19.03 -21.76 -6.92
N ASP A 472 19.02 -21.31 -5.66
CA ASP A 472 19.38 -22.19 -4.53
C ASP A 472 18.30 -23.23 -4.24
N GLY A 473 17.02 -22.89 -4.43
CA GLY A 473 15.91 -23.82 -4.34
C GLY A 473 15.99 -24.91 -5.40
N MET A 474 16.27 -24.56 -6.67
CA MET A 474 16.43 -25.54 -7.75
C MET A 474 17.63 -26.46 -7.52
N ARG A 475 18.75 -25.94 -7.01
CA ARG A 475 19.92 -26.74 -6.61
C ARG A 475 19.54 -27.78 -5.56
N ARG A 476 18.85 -27.37 -4.50
CA ARG A 476 18.41 -28.25 -3.40
C ARG A 476 17.38 -29.29 -3.85
N ILE A 477 16.45 -28.90 -4.72
CA ILE A 477 15.48 -29.85 -5.29
C ILE A 477 16.19 -30.85 -6.19
N ARG A 478 17.23 -30.44 -6.92
CA ARG A 478 18.02 -31.34 -7.77
C ARG A 478 18.84 -32.35 -6.95
N GLU A 479 19.32 -31.95 -5.78
CA GLU A 479 19.99 -32.84 -4.82
C GLU A 479 19.03 -33.90 -4.24
N ASP A 480 17.77 -33.54 -3.95
CA ASP A 480 16.76 -34.46 -3.40
C ASP A 480 16.07 -35.31 -4.49
N ASN A 481 15.75 -34.70 -5.64
CA ASN A 481 15.05 -35.31 -6.76
C ASN A 481 15.37 -34.61 -8.09
N ALA A 482 16.41 -35.08 -8.78
CA ALA A 482 16.87 -34.52 -10.05
C ALA A 482 15.77 -34.46 -11.13
N THR A 483 14.91 -35.48 -11.21
CA THR A 483 13.82 -35.54 -12.20
C THR A 483 12.77 -34.46 -11.95
N LEU A 484 12.40 -34.22 -10.70
CA LEU A 484 11.48 -33.14 -10.34
C LEU A 484 12.10 -31.77 -10.60
N ALA A 485 13.38 -31.59 -10.27
CA ALA A 485 14.10 -30.36 -10.58
C ALA A 485 14.10 -30.07 -12.09
N ASP A 486 14.49 -31.03 -12.92
CA ASP A 486 14.53 -30.83 -14.37
C ASP A 486 13.13 -30.52 -14.95
N LEU A 487 12.08 -31.07 -14.34
CA LEU A 487 10.70 -30.76 -14.72
C LEU A 487 10.29 -29.34 -14.37
N LEU A 488 10.59 -28.91 -13.14
CA LEU A 488 10.33 -27.54 -12.70
C LEU A 488 11.14 -26.54 -13.54
N GLU A 489 12.40 -26.86 -13.86
CA GLU A 489 13.27 -26.01 -14.68
C GLU A 489 12.72 -25.84 -16.10
N ARG A 490 12.21 -26.91 -16.73
CA ARG A 490 11.58 -26.82 -18.05
C ARG A 490 10.34 -25.93 -18.07
N HIS A 491 9.57 -25.91 -16.98
CA HIS A 491 8.33 -25.13 -16.87
C HIS A 491 8.59 -23.67 -16.47
N PHE A 492 9.49 -23.42 -15.52
CA PHE A 492 9.78 -22.08 -15.02
C PHE A 492 10.89 -21.37 -15.82
N GLY A 493 11.91 -22.09 -16.27
CA GLY A 493 13.04 -21.53 -17.03
C GLY A 493 12.67 -20.99 -18.41
N LYS A 494 11.57 -21.46 -19.01
CA LYS A 494 11.06 -20.91 -20.28
C LYS A 494 10.39 -19.54 -20.13
N ARG A 495 10.03 -19.11 -18.92
CA ARG A 495 9.41 -17.79 -18.68
C ARG A 495 10.40 -16.70 -18.28
N THR A 496 11.59 -17.05 -17.81
CA THR A 496 12.62 -16.07 -17.39
C THR A 496 13.55 -15.64 -18.53
N GLN A 497 13.56 -16.35 -19.66
CA GLN A 497 14.16 -15.85 -20.89
C GLN A 497 13.17 -14.87 -21.56
N SER A 498 13.31 -13.58 -21.23
CA SER A 498 12.65 -12.53 -22.01
C SER A 498 13.01 -12.69 -23.50
N PRO A 499 12.05 -12.53 -24.43
CA PRO A 499 12.38 -12.45 -25.84
C PRO A 499 13.41 -11.33 -26.05
N ALA A 500 14.39 -11.56 -26.92
CA ALA A 500 15.37 -10.56 -27.31
C ALA A 500 14.69 -9.20 -27.55
N SER A 501 15.27 -8.17 -26.93
CA SER A 501 14.82 -6.77 -26.95
C SER A 501 14.12 -6.39 -28.25
N VAL A 502 12.84 -6.05 -28.15
CA VAL A 502 12.06 -5.39 -29.20
C VAL A 502 12.82 -4.12 -29.65
N PRO A 503 12.91 -3.82 -30.96
CA PRO A 503 13.57 -2.61 -31.44
C PRO A 503 12.90 -1.36 -30.83
N LYS A 504 13.73 -0.41 -30.40
CA LYS A 504 13.32 0.89 -29.86
C LYS A 504 12.25 1.54 -30.74
N ASN A 505 11.20 2.05 -30.11
CA ASN A 505 10.15 2.85 -30.75
C ASN A 505 10.73 3.95 -31.66
N PRO A 506 10.06 4.27 -32.79
CA PRO A 506 10.44 5.42 -33.60
C PRO A 506 10.33 6.73 -32.80
N PRO A 507 11.13 7.75 -33.15
CA PRO A 507 11.13 9.02 -32.43
C PRO A 507 9.74 9.68 -32.47
N ARG A 508 9.29 10.19 -31.32
CA ARG A 508 8.06 10.98 -31.24
C ARG A 508 8.17 12.22 -32.13
N PRO A 509 7.07 12.61 -32.81
CA PRO A 509 7.04 13.86 -33.55
C PRO A 509 7.25 15.05 -32.60
N VAL A 510 8.10 15.98 -33.03
CA VAL A 510 8.40 17.23 -32.34
C VAL A 510 7.11 18.06 -32.27
N PRO A 511 6.73 18.59 -31.09
CA PRO A 511 5.58 19.49 -30.99
C PRO A 511 5.82 20.75 -31.84
N PRO A 512 4.80 21.27 -32.54
CA PRO A 512 4.95 22.47 -33.34
C PRO A 512 5.33 23.65 -32.44
N LYS A 513 6.24 24.50 -32.94
CA LYS A 513 6.62 25.75 -32.28
C LYS A 513 5.36 26.58 -31.97
N PRO A 514 5.29 27.21 -30.79
CA PRO A 514 4.21 28.14 -30.48
C PRO A 514 4.20 29.28 -31.51
N VAL A 515 3.02 29.54 -32.06
CA VAL A 515 2.76 30.66 -32.95
C VAL A 515 2.95 31.94 -32.13
N GLU A 516 3.86 32.81 -32.58
CA GLU A 516 3.97 34.18 -32.08
C GLU A 516 2.63 34.89 -32.30
N THR A 517 1.87 35.08 -31.22
CA THR A 517 0.74 36.01 -31.19
C THR A 517 1.31 37.42 -31.22
N THR A 518 1.22 38.08 -32.37
CA THR A 518 1.44 39.52 -32.47
C THR A 518 0.35 40.25 -31.68
N ASP A 519 0.78 40.79 -30.55
CA ASP A 519 0.01 41.66 -29.68
C ASP A 519 -0.28 42.97 -30.42
N THR A 520 -1.54 43.20 -30.77
CA THR A 520 -2.02 44.49 -31.30
C THR A 520 -2.90 45.12 -30.23
N SER A 521 -2.29 45.96 -29.40
CA SER A 521 -3.00 46.89 -28.52
C SER A 521 -3.78 47.90 -29.36
N PRO A 522 -5.07 48.14 -29.09
CA PRO A 522 -5.80 49.23 -29.70
C PRO A 522 -5.53 50.52 -28.92
N ASP A 523 -4.96 51.51 -29.60
CA ASP A 523 -4.92 52.89 -29.14
C ASP A 523 -6.34 53.40 -28.93
N THR A 524 -6.55 54.02 -27.77
CA THR A 524 -7.78 54.72 -27.41
C THR A 524 -7.56 56.21 -27.70
N GLU A 525 -8.29 56.75 -28.68
CA GLU A 525 -8.65 58.17 -28.78
C GLU A 525 -10.18 58.29 -28.68
#